data_AF-A0A370BW27-F1
#
_entry.id   AF-A0A370BW27-F1
#
_cell.length_a   1.000
_cell.length_b   1.000
_cell.length_c   1.000
_cell.angle_alpha   90.00
_cell.angle_beta   90.00
_cell.angle_gamma   90.00
#
_symmetry.space_group_name_H-M   'P 1'
#
loop_
_entity.id
_entity.type
_entity.pdbx_description
1 polymer ?
#
loop_
_entity_poly.entity_id
_entity_poly.type
_entity_poly.pdbx_seq_one_letter_code
_entity_poly.pdbx_strand_id
1 'polypeptide(L)'
;MIVALLLILFSLPPPTLSFAFRYSYPQLPRLLSTMTESLARKKLRSLYLGVIGEEHSTPFVSNSSGSEGDEVESSSEDLSSVPFVPQPRSFLQAHPTISRLPFPNYIPLADRDEARENGWLVTDEENCSQEAAFFFTQWATANRVFHRPYSSLMDFCGVHKMTPPSPFMSFATQIGWCPPTGRCWGIRLFLEPQSRNSAPLPHVAAVAYQPMNARDGSILGGELVAILSIMHSRVKEPKVESEEVMEGLSDMNEQELEDLSKKSPAFPDEQKFPVLLVSFVGPQHARLLCASLNTNLLVIHLSKLYSFEREQDAPLDLFMSWLFARPVAGA
;
A
#
# COMPACT_ATOMS: atom_id res chain seq x y z
N MET A 1 -26.73 14.01 25.77
CA MET A 1 -26.47 12.93 26.73
C MET A 1 -27.81 12.39 27.21
N ILE A 2 -28.08 11.09 26.99
CA ILE A 2 -29.36 10.32 27.07
C ILE A 2 -29.61 9.70 25.67
N VAL A 3 -29.95 8.43 25.42
CA VAL A 3 -30.15 7.17 26.19
C VAL A 3 -30.23 6.00 25.16
N ALA A 4 -29.79 4.82 25.60
CA ALA A 4 -30.17 3.42 25.30
C ALA A 4 -30.67 2.88 23.93
N LEU A 5 -30.19 1.64 23.69
CA LEU A 5 -30.73 0.49 22.94
C LEU A 5 -32.27 0.42 22.74
N LEU A 6 -32.72 -0.07 21.57
CA LEU A 6 -33.32 -1.41 21.41
C LEU A 6 -33.63 -1.77 19.93
N LEU A 7 -33.44 -3.05 19.60
CA LEU A 7 -33.83 -3.76 18.38
C LEU A 7 -35.34 -4.05 18.33
N ILE A 8 -36.00 -3.91 17.16
CA ILE A 8 -37.16 -4.74 16.74
C ILE A 8 -37.13 -4.93 15.20
N LEU A 9 -37.26 -6.20 14.78
CA LEU A 9 -37.46 -6.71 13.42
C LEU A 9 -38.93 -6.62 12.99
N PHE A 10 -39.21 -6.28 11.71
CA PHE A 10 -40.37 -6.78 10.94
C PHE A 10 -40.08 -6.74 9.42
N SER A 11 -40.62 -7.74 8.70
CA SER A 11 -40.37 -8.08 7.29
C SER A 11 -41.35 -7.46 6.27
N LEU A 12 -40.80 -7.08 5.07
CA LEU A 12 -41.35 -7.08 3.68
C LEU A 12 -42.49 -6.09 3.25
N PRO A 13 -42.72 -5.79 1.93
CA PRO A 13 -41.86 -5.42 0.77
C PRO A 13 -42.38 -4.12 0.01
N PRO A 14 -41.86 -3.68 -1.19
CA PRO A 14 -42.00 -2.30 -1.76
C PRO A 14 -43.19 -2.14 -2.77
N PRO A 15 -43.59 -0.92 -3.25
CA PRO A 15 -42.98 -0.27 -4.44
C PRO A 15 -43.14 1.28 -4.63
N THR A 16 -42.32 1.83 -5.55
CA THR A 16 -42.52 2.98 -6.49
C THR A 16 -43.18 4.30 -6.03
N LEU A 17 -42.46 5.43 -6.20
CA LEU A 17 -43.01 6.64 -6.85
C LEU A 17 -41.92 7.59 -7.35
N SER A 18 -42.04 7.88 -8.66
CA SER A 18 -41.30 8.85 -9.45
C SER A 18 -41.49 10.28 -8.95
N PHE A 19 -40.41 11.06 -8.84
CA PHE A 19 -40.48 12.52 -9.00
C PHE A 19 -39.32 13.01 -9.86
N ALA A 20 -39.67 13.49 -11.05
CA ALA A 20 -38.81 14.20 -11.97
C ALA A 20 -38.69 15.67 -11.54
N PHE A 21 -37.47 16.19 -11.48
CA PHE A 21 -37.23 17.62 -11.64
C PHE A 21 -36.22 17.82 -12.78
N ARG A 22 -36.74 18.34 -13.90
CA ARG A 22 -35.95 18.95 -14.97
C ARG A 22 -35.36 20.26 -14.45
N TYR A 23 -34.04 20.39 -14.49
CA TYR A 23 -33.40 21.69 -14.60
C TYR A 23 -32.64 21.74 -15.93
N SER A 24 -33.14 22.57 -16.83
CA SER A 24 -32.45 22.98 -18.05
C SER A 24 -31.37 23.99 -17.70
N TYR A 25 -30.11 23.71 -18.07
CA TYR A 25 -29.05 24.72 -18.14
C TYR A 25 -28.62 24.94 -19.60
N PRO A 26 -28.31 26.18 -20.00
CA PRO A 26 -28.00 26.55 -21.37
C PRO A 26 -26.61 26.06 -21.81
N GLN A 27 -26.53 25.73 -23.09
CA GLN A 27 -25.36 25.25 -23.81
C GLN A 27 -24.22 26.27 -23.77
N LEU A 28 -23.04 25.87 -23.26
CA LEU A 28 -21.75 26.51 -23.53
C LEU A 28 -20.83 25.51 -24.27
N PRO A 29 -19.93 26.01 -25.15
CA PRO A 29 -19.45 25.24 -26.30
C PRO A 29 -18.45 24.14 -25.96
N ARG A 30 -18.58 23.05 -26.71
CA ARG A 30 -17.68 21.90 -26.81
C ARG A 30 -16.22 22.32 -27.02
N LEU A 31 -15.40 22.10 -26.01
CA LEU A 31 -13.98 21.75 -26.14
C LEU A 31 -13.70 20.57 -25.20
N LEU A 32 -14.40 19.45 -25.46
CA LEU A 32 -14.00 18.14 -24.95
C LEU A 32 -12.81 17.69 -25.80
N SER A 33 -11.58 17.95 -25.35
CA SER A 33 -10.49 17.04 -25.68
C SER A 33 -10.83 15.73 -24.95
N THR A 34 -11.41 14.77 -25.66
CA THR A 34 -11.60 13.41 -25.16
C THR A 34 -10.20 12.81 -25.00
N MET A 35 -9.56 13.04 -23.85
CA MET A 35 -8.37 12.28 -23.48
C MET A 35 -8.82 10.83 -23.30
N THR A 36 -8.43 9.98 -24.23
CA THR A 36 -8.61 8.54 -24.13
C THR A 36 -7.80 8.05 -22.95
N GLU A 37 -8.47 7.59 -21.90
CA GLU A 37 -7.83 6.96 -20.74
C GLU A 37 -6.87 5.84 -21.20
N SER A 38 -5.64 5.87 -20.69
CA SER A 38 -4.58 4.93 -21.11
C SER A 38 -4.95 3.48 -20.75
N LEU A 39 -4.42 2.53 -21.53
CA LEU A 39 -4.70 1.09 -21.35
C LEU A 39 -4.30 0.61 -19.94
N ALA A 40 -3.16 1.09 -19.43
CA ALA A 40 -2.68 0.78 -18.09
C ALA A 40 -3.68 1.16 -16.99
N ARG A 41 -4.27 2.37 -17.09
CA ARG A 41 -5.25 2.89 -16.13
C ARG A 41 -6.52 2.05 -16.12
N LYS A 42 -7.04 1.72 -17.31
CA LYS A 42 -8.21 0.83 -17.47
C LYS A 42 -7.97 -0.55 -16.86
N LYS A 43 -6.80 -1.15 -17.13
CA LYS A 43 -6.47 -2.49 -16.62
C LYS A 43 -6.31 -2.49 -15.11
N LEU A 44 -5.59 -1.52 -14.53
CA LEU A 44 -5.44 -1.42 -13.07
C LEU A 44 -6.78 -1.18 -12.37
N ARG A 45 -7.66 -0.35 -12.96
CA ARG A 45 -9.03 -0.17 -12.45
C ARG A 45 -9.81 -1.48 -12.47
N SER A 46 -9.79 -2.20 -13.59
CA SER A 46 -10.48 -3.51 -13.71
C SER A 46 -9.92 -4.56 -12.75
N LEU A 47 -8.59 -4.67 -12.62
CA LEU A 47 -7.95 -5.58 -11.66
C LEU A 47 -8.33 -5.24 -10.22
N TYR A 48 -8.29 -3.95 -9.87
CA TYR A 48 -8.68 -3.48 -8.54
C TYR A 48 -10.13 -3.86 -8.24
N LEU A 49 -11.08 -3.47 -9.10
CA LEU A 49 -12.51 -3.75 -8.95
C LEU A 49 -12.83 -5.25 -8.88
N GLY A 50 -12.15 -6.07 -9.68
CA GLY A 50 -12.30 -7.53 -9.66
C GLY A 50 -11.84 -8.15 -8.34
N VAL A 51 -10.75 -7.63 -7.75
CA VAL A 51 -10.23 -8.13 -6.47
C VAL A 51 -11.04 -7.65 -5.28
N ILE A 52 -11.56 -6.41 -5.30
CA ILE A 52 -12.41 -5.88 -4.21
C ILE A 52 -13.88 -6.31 -4.31
N GLY A 53 -14.28 -6.94 -5.43
CA GLY A 53 -15.59 -7.58 -5.59
C GLY A 53 -16.71 -6.65 -6.07
N GLU A 54 -16.40 -5.51 -6.70
CA GLU A 54 -17.39 -4.52 -7.13
C GLU A 54 -17.92 -4.73 -8.57
N GLU A 55 -17.21 -5.49 -9.41
CA GLU A 55 -17.73 -5.96 -10.71
C GLU A 55 -18.03 -7.46 -10.68
N HIS A 56 -19.14 -7.85 -11.31
CA HIS A 56 -19.68 -9.22 -11.33
C HIS A 56 -18.61 -10.32 -11.49
N SER A 57 -18.44 -11.09 -10.41
CA SER A 57 -18.18 -12.53 -10.41
C SER A 57 -16.87 -13.04 -11.01
N THR A 58 -15.80 -13.05 -10.22
CA THR A 58 -15.06 -14.31 -9.91
C THR A 58 -14.30 -14.11 -8.59
N PRO A 59 -14.51 -14.94 -7.56
CA PRO A 59 -13.68 -14.87 -6.37
C PRO A 59 -12.22 -15.21 -6.75
N PHE A 60 -11.28 -14.39 -6.31
CA PHE A 60 -9.85 -14.70 -6.45
C PHE A 60 -9.54 -15.96 -5.63
N VAL A 61 -9.45 -17.10 -6.31
CA VAL A 61 -9.00 -18.36 -5.72
C VAL A 61 -7.48 -18.40 -5.88
N SER A 62 -6.75 -18.19 -4.78
CA SER A 62 -5.35 -18.60 -4.72
C SER A 62 -5.31 -20.12 -4.95
N ASN A 63 -4.75 -20.54 -6.09
CA ASN A 63 -4.84 -21.89 -6.64
C ASN A 63 -4.79 -23.00 -5.59
N SER A 64 -5.91 -23.72 -5.45
CA SER A 64 -5.85 -25.17 -5.27
C SER A 64 -5.37 -25.78 -6.59
N SER A 65 -4.46 -26.74 -6.49
CA SER A 65 -3.83 -27.45 -7.62
C SER A 65 -4.82 -27.83 -8.73
N GLY A 66 -4.64 -27.22 -9.92
CA GLY A 66 -5.25 -27.64 -11.18
C GLY A 66 -6.50 -26.86 -11.60
N SER A 67 -6.32 -25.69 -12.22
CA SER A 67 -7.21 -25.17 -13.27
C SER A 67 -6.53 -24.01 -13.99
N GLU A 68 -6.56 -24.02 -15.33
CA GLU A 68 -6.15 -22.89 -16.18
C GLU A 68 -7.03 -21.67 -15.91
N GLY A 69 -6.41 -20.50 -15.70
CA GLY A 69 -7.09 -19.22 -15.50
C GLY A 69 -6.13 -18.14 -14.96
N ASP A 70 -5.87 -17.12 -15.78
CA ASP A 70 -5.06 -15.90 -15.59
C ASP A 70 -3.71 -16.06 -14.85
N GLU A 71 -2.64 -16.17 -15.65
CA GLU A 71 -1.25 -16.28 -15.22
C GLU A 71 -0.76 -15.04 -14.48
N VAL A 72 -0.79 -15.08 -13.15
CA VAL A 72 0.16 -14.34 -12.32
C VAL A 72 1.44 -15.19 -12.28
N GLU A 73 2.39 -14.91 -13.17
CA GLU A 73 3.72 -15.52 -13.09
C GLU A 73 4.46 -14.99 -11.86
N SER A 74 4.48 -15.80 -10.79
CA SER A 74 5.37 -15.59 -9.66
C SER A 74 6.68 -16.33 -9.91
N SER A 75 7.72 -15.63 -10.38
CA SER A 75 9.07 -16.18 -10.43
C SER A 75 9.82 -15.90 -9.12
N SER A 76 10.50 -16.92 -8.59
CA SER A 76 11.30 -16.84 -7.37
C SER A 76 12.76 -16.42 -7.64
N GLU A 77 13.03 -15.70 -8.73
CA GLU A 77 14.39 -15.35 -9.13
C GLU A 77 14.70 -13.84 -9.02
N ASP A 78 15.97 -13.61 -8.71
CA ASP A 78 16.73 -12.39 -8.43
C ASP A 78 16.00 -11.04 -8.61
N LEU A 79 15.92 -10.25 -7.52
CA LEU A 79 15.36 -8.89 -7.52
C LEU A 79 16.21 -7.88 -8.34
N SER A 80 17.18 -8.34 -9.13
CA SER A 80 18.06 -7.51 -9.94
C SER A 80 17.38 -6.91 -11.17
N SER A 81 16.23 -7.44 -11.60
CA SER A 81 15.43 -6.93 -12.72
C SER A 81 14.26 -6.02 -12.32
N VAL A 82 14.12 -5.69 -11.04
CA VAL A 82 12.98 -4.90 -10.54
C VAL A 82 13.23 -3.39 -10.72
N PRO A 83 12.18 -2.56 -10.84
CA PRO A 83 12.31 -1.10 -11.03
C PRO A 83 12.81 -0.33 -9.78
N PHE A 84 13.51 -1.00 -8.87
CA PHE A 84 14.06 -0.45 -7.64
C PHE A 84 15.49 -0.94 -7.45
N VAL A 85 16.40 -0.02 -7.08
CA VAL A 85 17.78 -0.33 -6.73
C VAL A 85 17.98 -0.11 -5.22
N PRO A 86 18.25 -1.16 -4.44
CA PRO A 86 18.44 -1.04 -3.00
C PRO A 86 19.62 -0.13 -2.65
N GLN A 87 19.53 0.54 -1.50
CA GLN A 87 20.64 1.34 -0.97
C GLN A 87 21.81 0.44 -0.55
N PRO A 88 23.06 0.91 -0.60
CA PRO A 88 24.19 0.15 -0.06
C PRO A 88 23.97 -0.14 1.42
N ARG A 89 24.06 -1.39 1.88
CA ARG A 89 23.77 -1.76 3.29
C ARG A 89 24.57 -0.96 4.33
N SER A 90 25.76 -0.49 3.96
CA SER A 90 26.61 0.33 4.82
C SER A 90 26.01 1.70 5.20
N PHE A 91 24.97 2.18 4.49
CA PHE A 91 24.41 3.52 4.74
C PHE A 91 23.78 3.66 6.13
N LEU A 92 23.22 2.57 6.69
CA LEU A 92 22.62 2.61 8.04
C LEU A 92 23.68 2.65 9.13
N GLN A 93 24.80 1.96 8.92
CA GLN A 93 25.93 1.95 9.86
C GLN A 93 26.55 3.34 9.99
N ALA A 94 26.53 4.14 8.91
CA ALA A 94 26.97 5.52 8.94
C ALA A 94 26.03 6.46 9.72
N HIS A 95 24.79 6.04 9.96
CA HIS A 95 23.72 6.87 10.54
C HIS A 95 22.95 6.13 11.65
N PRO A 96 23.58 5.83 12.80
CA PRO A 96 22.92 5.11 13.90
C PRO A 96 21.77 5.92 14.52
N THR A 97 20.78 5.21 15.08
CA THR A 97 19.66 5.83 15.80
C THR A 97 20.13 6.47 17.10
N ILE A 98 19.53 7.60 17.48
CA ILE A 98 19.85 8.30 18.74
C ILE A 98 19.25 7.56 19.94
N SER A 99 18.11 6.88 19.74
CA SER A 99 17.39 6.15 20.78
C SER A 99 17.40 4.65 20.48
N ARG A 100 17.44 3.84 21.55
CA ARG A 100 17.16 2.41 21.46
C ARG A 100 15.65 2.21 21.37
N LEU A 101 15.18 1.64 20.26
CA LEU A 101 13.79 1.23 20.10
C LEU A 101 13.64 -0.23 20.55
N PRO A 102 12.61 -0.57 21.36
CA PRO A 102 12.41 -1.94 21.81
C PRO A 102 11.99 -2.83 20.63
N PHE A 103 12.77 -3.88 20.36
CA PHE A 103 12.41 -4.88 19.35
C PHE A 103 11.24 -5.75 19.85
N PRO A 104 10.19 -5.94 19.05
CA PRO A 104 9.08 -6.81 19.45
C PRO A 104 9.55 -8.27 19.33
N ASN A 105 9.94 -8.92 20.42
CA ASN A 105 10.29 -10.35 20.32
C ASN A 105 9.02 -11.20 20.23
N TYR A 106 8.99 -12.12 19.27
CA TYR A 106 7.90 -13.07 19.13
C TYR A 106 8.01 -14.15 20.20
N ILE A 107 6.92 -14.39 20.92
CA ILE A 107 6.80 -15.48 21.90
C ILE A 107 5.91 -16.57 21.28
N PRO A 108 6.48 -17.77 20.98
CA PRO A 108 5.72 -18.89 20.42
C PRO A 108 4.54 -19.27 21.31
N LEU A 109 3.47 -19.78 20.71
CA LEU A 109 2.25 -20.20 21.42
C LEU A 109 2.54 -21.11 22.63
N ALA A 110 3.47 -22.06 22.49
CA ALA A 110 3.81 -23.01 23.54
C ALA A 110 4.37 -22.35 24.82
N ASP A 111 4.95 -21.16 24.69
CA ASP A 111 5.65 -20.45 25.77
C ASP A 111 4.82 -19.27 26.32
N ARG A 112 3.59 -19.07 25.80
CA ARG A 112 2.75 -17.91 26.17
C ARG A 112 2.16 -17.99 27.56
N ASP A 113 1.94 -19.19 28.10
CA ASP A 113 1.41 -19.35 29.45
C ASP A 113 2.38 -18.79 30.50
N GLU A 114 3.68 -19.09 30.37
CA GLU A 114 4.74 -18.53 31.21
C GLU A 114 4.94 -17.03 30.97
N ALA A 115 4.85 -16.56 29.72
CA ALA A 115 4.94 -15.13 29.41
C ALA A 115 3.78 -14.31 30.00
N ARG A 116 2.57 -14.88 30.02
CA ARG A 116 1.37 -14.29 30.62
C ARG A 116 1.49 -14.17 32.13
N GLU A 117 2.08 -15.15 32.81
CA GLU A 117 2.38 -15.06 34.24
C GLU A 117 3.41 -13.96 34.54
N ASN A 118 4.34 -13.68 33.61
CA ASN A 118 5.37 -12.66 33.74
C ASN A 118 4.97 -11.26 33.23
N GLY A 119 3.72 -11.06 32.80
CA GLY A 119 3.19 -9.76 32.36
C GLY A 119 3.58 -9.35 30.93
N TRP A 120 4.18 -10.25 30.14
CA TRP A 120 4.56 -10.02 28.74
C TRP A 120 3.44 -10.49 27.81
N LEU A 121 2.34 -9.75 27.77
CA LEU A 121 1.16 -10.13 26.99
C LEU A 121 1.20 -9.49 25.59
N VAL A 122 1.71 -10.22 24.58
CA VAL A 122 1.30 -9.99 23.17
C VAL A 122 0.11 -10.91 22.95
N THR A 123 -1.10 -10.41 23.27
CA THR A 123 -2.27 -11.27 23.55
C THR A 123 -2.79 -12.08 22.40
N ASP A 124 -2.44 -11.81 21.16
CA ASP A 124 -2.96 -12.60 20.05
C ASP A 124 -1.93 -12.73 18.95
N GLU A 125 -1.88 -13.90 18.30
CA GLU A 125 -1.18 -14.05 17.00
C GLU A 125 -1.62 -12.99 15.97
N GLU A 126 -2.74 -12.32 16.24
CA GLU A 126 -3.39 -11.24 15.49
C GLU A 126 -2.55 -9.98 15.33
N ASN A 127 -1.60 -9.69 16.23
CA ASN A 127 -0.86 -8.43 16.22
C ASN A 127 0.64 -8.55 15.93
N CYS A 128 1.22 -9.74 15.86
CA CYS A 128 2.68 -9.87 15.77
C CYS A 128 3.26 -9.22 14.50
N SER A 129 2.62 -9.39 13.35
CA SER A 129 2.99 -8.69 12.10
C SER A 129 2.76 -7.19 12.19
N GLN A 130 1.70 -6.76 12.88
CA GLN A 130 1.38 -5.36 13.10
C GLN A 130 2.42 -4.66 13.99
N GLU A 131 2.83 -5.30 15.09
CA GLU A 131 3.87 -4.81 16.00
C GLU A 131 5.24 -4.77 15.33
N ALA A 132 5.59 -5.79 14.55
CA ALA A 132 6.82 -5.80 13.77
C ALA A 132 6.83 -4.67 12.71
N ALA A 133 5.73 -4.47 11.98
CA ALA A 133 5.59 -3.36 11.04
C ALA A 133 5.63 -1.99 11.73
N PHE A 134 5.05 -1.88 12.92
CA PHE A 134 5.07 -0.67 13.73
C PHE A 134 6.50 -0.34 14.18
N PHE A 135 7.21 -1.31 14.77
CA PHE A 135 8.62 -1.19 15.12
C PHE A 135 9.46 -0.78 13.92
N PHE A 136 9.31 -1.47 12.78
CA PHE A 136 10.08 -1.18 11.57
C PHE A 136 9.82 0.24 11.05
N THR A 137 8.55 0.68 11.08
CA THR A 137 8.19 2.05 10.69
C THR A 137 8.85 3.08 11.62
N GLN A 138 8.80 2.86 12.94
CA GLN A 138 9.49 3.72 13.90
C GLN A 138 10.99 3.76 13.68
N TRP A 139 11.60 2.60 13.39
CA TRP A 139 13.02 2.48 13.09
C TRP A 139 13.41 3.23 11.81
N ALA A 140 12.56 3.17 10.78
CA ALA A 140 12.74 3.86 9.52
C ALA A 140 12.70 5.38 9.67
N THR A 141 11.81 5.88 10.53
CA THR A 141 11.61 7.31 10.77
C THR A 141 12.35 7.84 12.01
N ALA A 142 13.19 7.01 12.65
CA ALA A 142 13.88 7.38 13.87
C ALA A 142 14.88 8.53 13.63
N ASN A 143 14.98 9.42 14.62
CA ASN A 143 16.01 10.46 14.63
C ASN A 143 17.40 9.81 14.68
N ARG A 144 18.29 10.27 13.80
CA ARG A 144 19.66 9.78 13.65
C ARG A 144 20.62 10.95 13.60
N VAL A 145 21.88 10.68 13.92
CA VAL A 145 22.93 11.69 13.85
C VAL A 145 23.30 11.90 12.38
N PHE A 146 23.06 13.11 11.87
CA PHE A 146 23.48 13.55 10.55
C PHE A 146 24.37 14.79 10.65
N HIS A 147 25.41 14.83 9.83
CA HIS A 147 26.05 16.09 9.50
C HIS A 147 25.20 16.81 8.45
N ARG A 148 25.11 18.13 8.53
CA ARG A 148 24.43 18.95 7.50
C ARG A 148 24.95 18.54 6.11
N PRO A 149 24.08 18.44 5.09
CA PRO A 149 22.78 19.11 4.96
C PRO A 149 21.53 18.28 5.34
N TYR A 150 21.67 17.04 5.82
CA TYR A 150 20.52 16.14 6.02
C TYR A 150 19.98 16.18 7.44
N SER A 151 18.66 16.01 7.60
CA SER A 151 17.97 15.95 8.89
C SER A 151 17.40 14.56 9.23
N SER A 152 17.27 13.68 8.25
CA SER A 152 16.72 12.33 8.42
C SER A 152 17.25 11.37 7.35
N LEU A 153 17.03 10.06 7.53
CA LEU A 153 17.31 9.07 6.48
C LEU A 153 16.48 9.32 5.22
N MET A 154 15.23 9.77 5.37
CA MET A 154 14.37 10.13 4.26
C MET A 154 15.02 11.24 3.42
N ASP A 155 15.47 12.33 4.07
CA ASP A 155 16.15 13.43 3.39
C ASP A 155 17.46 12.99 2.73
N PHE A 156 18.23 12.13 3.40
CA PHE A 156 19.47 11.58 2.87
C PHE A 156 19.24 10.71 1.64
N CYS A 157 18.24 9.85 1.67
CA CYS A 157 17.88 8.96 0.58
C CYS A 157 17.05 9.66 -0.52
N GLY A 158 16.68 10.93 -0.32
CA GLY A 158 15.86 11.67 -1.28
C GLY A 158 14.49 11.03 -1.44
N VAL A 159 13.87 10.60 -0.35
CA VAL A 159 12.48 10.14 -0.33
C VAL A 159 11.70 10.97 0.69
N HIS A 160 10.39 11.03 0.54
CA HIS A 160 9.53 11.71 1.50
C HIS A 160 8.34 10.85 1.84
N LYS A 161 7.81 11.04 3.05
CA LYS A 161 6.59 10.39 3.50
C LYS A 161 5.39 11.05 2.82
N MET A 162 4.51 10.24 2.24
CA MET A 162 3.22 10.73 1.77
C MET A 162 2.23 10.79 2.94
N THR A 163 1.71 11.98 3.20
CA THR A 163 0.68 12.25 4.22
C THR A 163 -0.36 13.21 3.66
N PRO A 164 -1.59 13.23 4.19
CA PRO A 164 -2.53 14.31 3.88
C PRO A 164 -1.87 15.68 4.09
N PRO A 165 -2.13 16.67 3.21
CA PRO A 165 -3.09 16.67 2.10
C PRO A 165 -2.54 16.17 0.74
N SER A 166 -1.60 15.23 0.70
CA SER A 166 -1.08 14.66 -0.57
C SER A 166 -2.21 14.12 -1.48
N PRO A 167 -2.19 14.41 -2.80
CA PRO A 167 -3.24 13.96 -3.73
C PRO A 167 -3.35 12.45 -3.86
N PHE A 168 -2.23 11.74 -3.72
CA PHE A 168 -2.19 10.28 -3.64
C PHE A 168 -3.07 9.76 -2.48
N MET A 169 -3.05 10.46 -1.34
CA MET A 169 -3.75 10.03 -0.13
C MET A 169 -5.27 10.14 -0.24
N SER A 170 -5.80 10.94 -1.17
CA SER A 170 -7.24 11.06 -1.41
C SER A 170 -7.89 9.77 -1.91
N PHE A 171 -7.08 8.84 -2.46
CA PHE A 171 -7.54 7.54 -2.94
C PHE A 171 -6.89 6.35 -2.23
N ALA A 172 -6.01 6.60 -1.26
CA ALA A 172 -5.19 5.56 -0.64
C ALA A 172 -5.99 4.74 0.38
N THR A 173 -6.31 3.49 0.03
CA THR A 173 -6.83 2.52 1.00
C THR A 173 -5.71 2.08 1.93
N GLN A 174 -5.82 2.43 3.21
CA GLN A 174 -4.77 2.14 4.21
C GLN A 174 -5.08 0.92 5.07
N ILE A 175 -6.33 0.46 5.10
CA ILE A 175 -6.79 -0.67 5.89
C ILE A 175 -7.82 -1.43 5.06
N GLY A 176 -7.81 -2.76 5.12
CA GLY A 176 -8.84 -3.57 4.49
C GLY A 176 -9.14 -4.84 5.26
N TRP A 177 -10.30 -5.40 4.96
CA TRP A 177 -10.85 -6.57 5.63
C TRP A 177 -10.36 -7.88 5.01
N CYS A 178 -10.11 -8.87 5.84
CA CYS A 178 -9.80 -10.26 5.47
C CYS A 178 -10.99 -11.14 5.89
N PRO A 179 -11.94 -11.42 4.97
CA PRO A 179 -13.15 -12.17 5.30
C PRO A 179 -12.93 -13.55 5.95
N PRO A 180 -11.94 -14.37 5.51
CA PRO A 180 -11.76 -15.71 6.07
C PRO A 180 -11.45 -15.74 7.57
N THR A 181 -10.85 -14.67 8.10
CA THR A 181 -10.43 -14.62 9.51
C THR A 181 -11.15 -13.55 10.32
N GLY A 182 -11.90 -12.67 9.67
CA GLY A 182 -12.49 -11.50 10.30
C GLY A 182 -11.45 -10.50 10.83
N ARG A 183 -10.28 -10.41 10.17
CA ARG A 183 -9.16 -9.57 10.60
C ARG A 183 -8.85 -8.50 9.56
N CYS A 184 -8.03 -7.52 9.90
CA CYS A 184 -7.63 -6.46 8.97
C CYS A 184 -6.15 -6.56 8.59
N TRP A 185 -5.85 -6.25 7.34
CA TRP A 185 -4.51 -5.84 6.91
C TRP A 185 -4.42 -4.31 6.94
N GLY A 186 -3.21 -3.75 6.98
CA GLY A 186 -3.03 -2.31 6.93
C GLY A 186 -1.67 -1.86 6.40
N ILE A 187 -1.61 -0.62 5.94
CA ILE A 187 -0.42 0.07 5.44
C ILE A 187 -0.06 1.17 6.43
N ARG A 188 1.18 1.13 6.95
CA ARG A 188 1.70 2.03 8.00
C ARG A 188 2.44 3.23 7.44
N LEU A 189 3.08 3.05 6.29
CA LEU A 189 3.98 4.04 5.71
C LEU A 189 3.88 3.98 4.19
N PHE A 190 3.82 5.16 3.58
CA PHE A 190 4.00 5.37 2.15
C PHE A 190 5.17 6.32 1.96
N LEU A 191 6.09 5.97 1.07
CA LEU A 191 7.24 6.76 0.69
C LEU A 191 7.23 6.98 -0.83
N GLU A 192 7.56 8.20 -1.22
CA GLU A 192 7.72 8.59 -2.61
C GLU A 192 9.11 9.19 -2.83
N PRO A 193 9.80 8.85 -3.93
CA PRO A 193 11.05 9.49 -4.31
C PRO A 193 10.88 11.00 -4.50
N GLN A 194 11.76 11.78 -3.87
CA GLN A 194 11.78 13.23 -4.05
C GLN A 194 12.48 13.56 -5.36
N SER A 195 11.71 14.11 -6.30
CA SER A 195 12.27 14.65 -7.53
C SER A 195 12.69 16.10 -7.33
N ARG A 196 13.96 16.36 -6.99
CA ARG A 196 14.44 17.76 -6.80
C ARG A 196 14.59 18.54 -8.11
N ASN A 197 14.82 17.86 -9.24
CA ASN A 197 15.10 18.49 -10.54
C ASN A 197 14.55 17.70 -11.75
N SER A 198 13.72 16.67 -11.55
CA SER A 198 13.17 15.81 -12.60
C SER A 198 11.64 15.80 -12.58
N ALA A 199 11.01 15.18 -13.57
CA ALA A 199 9.60 14.84 -13.45
C ALA A 199 9.36 13.94 -12.22
N PRO A 200 8.22 14.06 -11.52
CA PRO A 200 7.85 13.13 -10.47
C PRO A 200 7.83 11.70 -11.04
N LEU A 201 8.21 10.73 -10.20
CA LEU A 201 8.25 9.33 -10.58
C LEU A 201 7.03 8.61 -9.98
N PRO A 202 6.42 7.67 -10.70
CA PRO A 202 5.20 6.97 -10.23
C PRO A 202 5.49 5.91 -9.14
N HIS A 203 6.71 5.88 -8.62
CA HIS A 203 7.17 4.81 -7.74
C HIS A 203 6.65 5.06 -6.32
N VAL A 204 6.12 4.01 -5.70
CA VAL A 204 5.71 4.03 -4.30
C VAL A 204 6.40 2.91 -3.55
N ALA A 205 7.03 3.23 -2.42
CA ALA A 205 7.42 2.23 -1.43
C ALA A 205 6.45 2.28 -0.25
N ALA A 206 6.08 1.13 0.30
CA ALA A 206 5.14 1.04 1.40
C ALA A 206 5.54 -0.02 2.43
N VAL A 207 5.14 0.19 3.68
CA VAL A 207 5.23 -0.80 4.77
C VAL A 207 3.83 -1.23 5.15
N ALA A 208 3.55 -2.53 5.07
CA ALA A 208 2.25 -3.10 5.40
C ALA A 208 2.38 -4.28 6.36
N TYR A 209 1.27 -4.60 7.02
CA TYR A 209 1.11 -5.80 7.83
C TYR A 209 -0.12 -6.59 7.40
N GLN A 210 -0.02 -7.91 7.53
CA GLN A 210 -1.03 -8.87 7.15
C GLN A 210 -1.39 -9.75 8.36
N PRO A 211 -2.68 -10.08 8.55
CA PRO A 211 -3.12 -10.87 9.70
C PRO A 211 -2.92 -12.39 9.53
N MET A 212 -2.23 -12.80 8.46
CA MET A 212 -2.11 -14.20 8.01
C MET A 212 -0.65 -14.66 7.97
N ASN A 213 -0.45 -15.96 8.16
CA ASN A 213 0.85 -16.60 7.94
C ASN A 213 1.10 -16.78 6.44
N ALA A 214 2.21 -16.25 5.95
CA ALA A 214 2.61 -16.42 4.56
C ALA A 214 3.37 -17.74 4.35
N ARG A 215 3.51 -18.13 3.09
CA ARG A 215 4.40 -19.21 2.64
C ARG A 215 5.24 -18.74 1.47
N ASP A 216 6.48 -19.22 1.39
CA ASP A 216 7.33 -18.97 0.22
C ASP A 216 6.64 -19.45 -1.07
N GLY A 217 6.81 -18.68 -2.15
CA GLY A 217 6.19 -18.97 -3.44
C GLY A 217 4.68 -18.69 -3.55
N SER A 218 4.04 -18.13 -2.51
CA SER A 218 2.62 -17.74 -2.57
C SER A 218 2.41 -16.30 -2.12
N ILE A 219 1.45 -15.58 -2.71
CA ILE A 219 1.03 -14.23 -2.28
C ILE A 219 -0.25 -14.31 -1.43
N LEU A 220 -0.35 -13.49 -0.39
CA LEU A 220 -1.58 -13.35 0.38
C LEU A 220 -2.55 -12.41 -0.34
N GLY A 221 -3.86 -12.68 -0.24
CA GLY A 221 -4.88 -11.79 -0.80
C GLY A 221 -4.75 -10.34 -0.31
N GLY A 222 -4.46 -10.13 0.97
CA GLY A 222 -4.25 -8.78 1.52
C GLY A 222 -2.97 -8.09 1.03
N GLU A 223 -1.95 -8.83 0.59
CA GLU A 223 -0.77 -8.23 -0.06
C GLU A 223 -1.10 -7.78 -1.48
N LEU A 224 -1.84 -8.61 -2.22
CA LEU A 224 -2.30 -8.27 -3.56
C LEU A 224 -3.23 -7.04 -3.53
N VAL A 225 -4.19 -7.01 -2.61
CA VAL A 225 -5.08 -5.85 -2.44
C VAL A 225 -4.27 -4.61 -2.08
N ALA A 226 -3.31 -4.69 -1.15
CA ALA A 226 -2.48 -3.54 -0.80
C ALA A 226 -1.69 -2.98 -2.01
N ILE A 227 -1.09 -3.85 -2.83
CA ILE A 227 -0.40 -3.46 -4.06
C ILE A 227 -1.36 -2.78 -5.04
N LEU A 228 -2.51 -3.40 -5.31
CA LEU A 228 -3.50 -2.86 -6.24
C LEU A 228 -4.11 -1.55 -5.75
N SER A 229 -4.35 -1.41 -4.44
CA SER A 229 -4.78 -0.15 -3.83
C SER A 229 -3.76 0.95 -4.09
N ILE A 230 -2.47 0.70 -3.83
CA ILE A 230 -1.40 1.69 -4.09
C ILE A 230 -1.35 2.08 -5.56
N MET A 231 -1.34 1.09 -6.47
CA MET A 231 -1.30 1.34 -7.92
C MET A 231 -2.53 2.12 -8.38
N HIS A 232 -3.71 1.76 -7.87
CA HIS A 232 -4.97 2.43 -8.19
C HIS A 232 -4.99 3.88 -7.71
N SER A 233 -4.52 4.17 -6.50
CA SER A 233 -4.39 5.54 -5.99
C SER A 233 -3.41 6.36 -6.82
N ARG A 234 -2.26 5.78 -7.19
CA ARG A 234 -1.25 6.44 -8.02
C ARG A 234 -1.74 6.71 -9.44
N VAL A 235 -2.53 5.80 -10.00
CA VAL A 235 -3.24 6.03 -11.25
C VAL A 235 -4.22 7.19 -11.09
N LYS A 236 -5.09 7.17 -10.09
CA LYS A 236 -6.10 8.21 -9.91
C LYS A 236 -5.54 9.55 -9.44
N GLU A 237 -4.27 9.64 -9.07
CA GLU A 237 -3.70 10.87 -8.57
C GLU A 237 -3.83 12.04 -9.57
N PRO A 238 -4.49 13.15 -9.18
CA PRO A 238 -4.57 14.34 -10.01
C PRO A 238 -3.27 15.13 -9.94
N LYS A 239 -2.90 15.78 -11.04
CA LYS A 239 -1.82 16.75 -11.07
C LYS A 239 -2.26 18.00 -10.30
N VAL A 240 -1.50 18.35 -9.28
CA VAL A 240 -1.73 19.55 -8.48
C VAL A 240 -0.81 20.68 -8.96
N GLU A 241 -1.41 21.78 -9.37
CA GLU A 241 -0.70 22.94 -9.95
C GLU A 241 -0.56 24.11 -8.96
N SER A 242 -1.29 24.10 -7.85
CA SER A 242 -1.20 25.11 -6.78
C SER A 242 -1.53 24.53 -5.41
N GLU A 243 -1.07 25.22 -4.36
CA GLU A 243 -1.39 24.88 -2.96
C GLU A 243 -2.90 24.99 -2.68
N GLU A 244 -3.58 25.97 -3.26
CA GLU A 244 -5.05 26.13 -3.17
C GLU A 244 -5.80 24.90 -3.68
N VAL A 245 -5.34 24.31 -4.80
CA VAL A 245 -5.94 23.08 -5.34
C VAL A 245 -5.68 21.90 -4.39
N MET A 246 -4.48 21.83 -3.78
CA MET A 246 -4.13 20.78 -2.82
C MET A 246 -5.02 20.81 -1.57
N GLU A 247 -5.20 22.00 -0.99
CA GLU A 247 -6.04 22.20 0.18
C GLU A 247 -7.51 21.89 -0.12
N GLY A 248 -7.99 22.26 -1.30
CA GLY A 248 -9.37 22.00 -1.73
C GLY A 248 -9.68 20.52 -2.00
N LEU A 249 -8.69 19.63 -2.10
CA LEU A 249 -8.94 18.20 -2.38
C LEU A 249 -9.78 17.51 -1.30
N SER A 250 -9.64 17.92 -0.03
CA SER A 250 -10.42 17.32 1.07
C SER A 250 -11.90 17.68 1.03
N ASP A 251 -12.23 18.78 0.37
CA ASP A 251 -13.60 19.32 0.30
C ASP A 251 -14.36 18.79 -0.93
N MET A 252 -13.65 18.19 -1.88
CA MET A 252 -14.25 17.59 -3.08
C MET A 252 -14.99 16.30 -2.73
N ASN A 253 -16.13 16.09 -3.37
CA ASN A 253 -16.79 14.79 -3.34
C ASN A 253 -16.10 13.80 -4.31
N GLU A 254 -16.48 12.52 -4.20
CA GLU A 254 -15.87 11.44 -4.98
C GLU A 254 -15.96 11.66 -6.50
N GLN A 255 -17.08 12.21 -6.99
CA GLN A 255 -17.28 12.47 -8.42
C GLN A 255 -16.40 13.62 -8.91
N GLU A 256 -16.32 14.71 -8.15
CA GLU A 256 -15.45 15.86 -8.46
C GLU A 256 -13.98 15.45 -8.52
N LEU A 257 -13.55 14.63 -7.57
CA LEU A 257 -12.19 14.11 -7.51
C LEU A 257 -11.90 13.17 -8.70
N GLU A 258 -12.85 12.29 -9.07
CA GLU A 258 -12.69 11.42 -10.25
C GLU A 258 -12.63 12.22 -11.55
N ASP A 259 -13.43 13.29 -11.69
CA ASP A 259 -13.42 14.15 -12.87
C ASP A 259 -12.11 14.95 -12.98
N LEU A 260 -11.58 15.47 -11.87
CA LEU A 260 -10.28 16.13 -11.83
C LEU A 260 -9.16 15.17 -12.24
N SER A 261 -9.20 13.96 -11.71
CA SER A 261 -8.22 12.89 -11.99
C SER A 261 -8.19 12.48 -13.46
N LYS A 262 -9.36 12.45 -14.12
CA LYS A 262 -9.48 12.17 -15.56
C LYS A 262 -8.99 13.34 -16.41
N LYS A 263 -9.28 14.57 -15.99
CA LYS A 263 -8.95 15.79 -16.74
C LYS A 263 -7.46 16.10 -16.70
N SER A 264 -6.81 15.89 -15.55
CA SER A 264 -5.42 16.25 -15.32
C SER A 264 -4.74 15.22 -14.43
N PRO A 265 -4.39 14.02 -14.94
CA PRO A 265 -3.68 13.02 -14.16
C PRO A 265 -2.23 13.44 -13.89
N ALA A 266 -1.67 13.07 -12.73
CA ALA A 266 -0.28 13.34 -12.37
C ALA A 266 0.72 12.62 -13.28
N PHE A 267 0.34 11.44 -13.80
CA PHE A 267 1.17 10.58 -14.65
C PHE A 267 0.42 10.18 -15.92
N PRO A 268 0.23 11.08 -16.89
CA PRO A 268 -0.63 10.83 -18.07
C PRO A 268 -0.11 9.70 -18.96
N ASP A 269 1.20 9.66 -19.21
CA ASP A 269 1.84 8.76 -20.16
C ASP A 269 2.44 7.50 -19.50
N GLU A 270 2.34 7.39 -18.17
CA GLU A 270 2.92 6.30 -17.41
C GLU A 270 2.15 4.99 -17.62
N GLN A 271 2.90 3.89 -17.71
CA GLN A 271 2.36 2.56 -17.93
C GLN A 271 2.70 1.57 -16.82
N LYS A 272 3.72 1.82 -16.00
CA LYS A 272 4.31 0.79 -15.13
C LYS A 272 3.97 0.88 -13.65
N PHE A 273 3.66 2.06 -13.14
CA PHE A 273 3.25 2.29 -11.74
C PHE A 273 3.94 1.39 -10.69
N PRO A 274 5.27 1.47 -10.53
CA PRO A 274 5.99 0.52 -9.69
C PRO A 274 5.69 0.67 -8.20
N VAL A 275 5.54 -0.47 -7.51
CA VAL A 275 5.30 -0.55 -6.06
C VAL A 275 6.32 -1.48 -5.42
N LEU A 276 6.97 -1.00 -4.37
CA LEU A 276 7.74 -1.81 -3.44
C LEU A 276 6.96 -1.94 -2.13
N LEU A 277 6.54 -3.15 -1.78
CA LEU A 277 5.86 -3.45 -0.52
C LEU A 277 6.81 -4.22 0.41
N VAL A 278 7.11 -3.63 1.56
CA VAL A 278 7.62 -4.35 2.73
C VAL A 278 6.41 -4.93 3.46
N SER A 279 6.18 -6.23 3.31
CA SER A 279 5.04 -6.93 3.89
C SER A 279 5.45 -7.70 5.13
N PHE A 280 4.91 -7.31 6.29
CA PHE A 280 4.99 -8.07 7.53
C PHE A 280 3.81 -9.04 7.63
N VAL A 281 4.10 -10.28 7.99
CA VAL A 281 3.14 -11.40 7.98
C VAL A 281 3.33 -12.24 9.23
N GLY A 282 2.32 -13.04 9.58
CA GLY A 282 2.42 -13.95 10.74
C GLY A 282 3.42 -15.10 10.48
N PRO A 283 3.94 -15.77 11.52
CA PRO A 283 3.82 -15.42 12.94
C PRO A 283 4.56 -14.13 13.30
N GLN A 284 5.82 -13.95 12.91
CA GLN A 284 6.48 -12.64 12.87
C GLN A 284 7.58 -12.63 11.81
N HIS A 285 7.18 -12.55 10.55
CA HIS A 285 8.07 -12.58 9.38
C HIS A 285 7.85 -11.35 8.52
N ALA A 286 8.78 -11.10 7.60
CA ALA A 286 8.59 -10.13 6.54
C ALA A 286 9.15 -10.63 5.20
N ARG A 287 8.65 -10.05 4.12
CA ARG A 287 9.20 -10.20 2.77
C ARG A 287 9.02 -8.94 1.95
N LEU A 288 9.76 -8.86 0.86
CA LEU A 288 9.71 -7.79 -0.12
C LEU A 288 8.88 -8.25 -1.31
N LEU A 289 7.95 -7.40 -1.75
CA LEU A 289 7.22 -7.59 -3.00
C LEU A 289 7.50 -6.38 -3.90
N CYS A 290 8.03 -6.62 -5.09
CA CYS A 290 8.20 -5.59 -6.11
C CYS A 290 7.19 -5.85 -7.22
N ALA A 291 6.22 -4.94 -7.37
CA ALA A 291 5.17 -5.05 -8.36
C ALA A 291 5.28 -3.92 -9.39
N SER A 292 4.98 -4.23 -10.64
CA SER A 292 4.82 -3.23 -11.69
C SER A 292 3.92 -3.76 -12.78
N LEU A 293 3.17 -2.88 -13.43
CA LEU A 293 2.47 -3.22 -14.65
C LEU A 293 3.50 -3.22 -15.80
N ASN A 294 3.62 -4.32 -16.53
CA ASN A 294 4.47 -4.39 -17.71
C ASN A 294 3.60 -4.67 -18.94
N THR A 295 3.49 -3.68 -19.82
CA THR A 295 2.57 -3.67 -20.97
C THR A 295 1.12 -3.85 -20.53
N ASN A 296 0.69 -5.09 -20.24
CA ASN A 296 -0.66 -5.45 -19.80
C ASN A 296 -0.70 -6.47 -18.64
N LEU A 297 0.47 -6.89 -18.14
CA LEU A 297 0.58 -7.91 -17.09
C LEU A 297 1.05 -7.26 -15.80
N LEU A 298 0.39 -7.62 -14.69
CA LEU A 298 0.89 -7.28 -13.37
C LEU A 298 1.98 -8.29 -13.01
N VAL A 299 3.23 -7.85 -13.01
CA VAL A 299 4.37 -8.67 -12.60
C VAL A 299 4.66 -8.38 -11.14
N ILE A 300 4.76 -9.44 -10.32
CA ILE A 300 5.07 -9.34 -8.89
C ILE A 300 6.26 -10.27 -8.59
N HIS A 301 7.38 -9.67 -8.21
CA HIS A 301 8.54 -10.40 -7.69
C HIS A 301 8.46 -10.49 -6.18
N LEU A 302 8.68 -11.68 -5.63
CA LEU A 302 8.64 -11.93 -4.20
C LEU A 302 10.01 -12.39 -3.71
N SER A 303 10.47 -11.81 -2.61
CA SER A 303 11.57 -12.41 -1.85
C SER A 303 11.08 -13.64 -1.08
N LYS A 304 12.02 -14.47 -0.62
CA LYS A 304 11.76 -15.41 0.48
C LYS A 304 11.27 -14.69 1.74
N LEU A 305 10.67 -15.45 2.66
CA LEU A 305 10.36 -15.00 4.01
C LEU A 305 11.62 -14.85 4.85
N TYR A 306 11.69 -13.78 5.62
CA TYR A 306 12.72 -13.50 6.59
C TYR A 306 12.10 -13.45 7.99
N SER A 307 12.75 -14.09 8.94
CA SER A 307 12.30 -14.06 10.33
C SER A 307 12.54 -12.69 10.93
N PHE A 308 11.53 -12.19 11.64
CA PHE A 308 11.59 -11.03 12.53
C PHE A 308 11.23 -11.46 13.96
N GLU A 309 11.25 -12.75 14.27
CA GLU A 309 10.84 -13.27 15.58
C GLU A 309 11.80 -12.83 16.70
N ARG A 310 13.08 -12.64 16.36
CA ARG A 310 14.13 -12.24 17.29
C ARG A 310 15.03 -11.17 16.68
N GLU A 311 15.48 -10.24 17.50
CA GLU A 311 16.28 -9.09 17.07
C GLU A 311 17.55 -9.51 16.30
N GLN A 312 18.24 -10.55 16.78
CA GLN A 312 19.48 -11.05 16.17
C GLN A 312 19.29 -11.71 14.80
N ASP A 313 18.08 -12.18 14.49
CA ASP A 313 17.77 -12.86 13.23
C ASP A 313 17.15 -11.90 12.21
N ALA A 314 16.58 -10.78 12.68
CA ALA A 314 15.88 -9.81 11.87
C ALA A 314 16.83 -9.05 10.92
N PRO A 315 16.68 -9.18 9.60
CA PRO A 315 17.58 -8.55 8.64
C PRO A 315 17.21 -7.07 8.39
N LEU A 316 17.24 -6.25 9.44
CA LEU A 316 16.84 -4.84 9.40
C LEU A 316 17.56 -4.06 8.30
N ASP A 317 18.87 -4.30 8.14
CA ASP A 317 19.68 -3.60 7.14
C ASP A 317 19.23 -3.89 5.71
N LEU A 318 18.80 -5.13 5.43
CA LEU A 318 18.26 -5.51 4.13
C LEU A 318 16.95 -4.77 3.85
N PHE A 319 16.00 -4.82 4.78
CA PHE A 319 14.67 -4.24 4.57
C PHE A 319 14.72 -2.73 4.51
N MET A 320 15.57 -2.08 5.31
CA MET A 320 15.81 -0.64 5.23
C MET A 320 16.49 -0.24 3.92
N SER A 321 17.46 -1.03 3.45
CA SER A 321 18.10 -0.83 2.15
C SER A 321 17.10 -0.84 1.00
N TRP A 322 16.10 -1.73 1.06
CA TRP A 322 15.02 -1.79 0.08
C TRP A 322 13.98 -0.69 0.29
N LEU A 323 13.50 -0.43 1.51
CA LEU A 323 12.50 0.61 1.77
C LEU A 323 12.93 1.98 1.23
N PHE A 324 14.23 2.28 1.32
CA PHE A 324 14.83 3.51 0.81
C PHE A 324 15.44 3.36 -0.60
N ALA A 325 15.09 2.31 -1.34
CA ALA A 325 15.61 2.04 -2.67
C ALA A 325 15.38 3.21 -3.62
N ARG A 326 16.34 3.40 -4.54
CA ARG A 326 16.21 4.39 -5.61
C ARG A 326 15.35 3.82 -6.74
N PRO A 327 14.44 4.61 -7.31
CA PRO A 327 13.71 4.19 -8.50
C PRO A 327 14.65 4.07 -9.71
N VAL A 328 14.36 3.14 -10.62
CA VAL A 328 15.04 3.03 -11.91
C VAL A 328 14.21 3.76 -12.96
N ALA A 329 14.69 4.91 -13.42
CA ALA A 329 14.01 5.66 -14.48
C ALA A 329 14.18 4.93 -15.83
N GLY A 330 13.07 4.65 -16.51
CA GLY A 330 13.07 4.18 -17.90
C GLY A 330 13.19 2.67 -18.11
N ALA A 331 12.74 1.85 -17.15
CA ALA A 331 12.57 0.41 -17.40
C ALA A 331 11.41 0.17 -18.35
#